data_AF-A0A3M1PZB4-F1
#
_entry.id   AF-A0A3M1PZB4-F1
#
_cell.length_a   1.000
_cell.length_b   1.000
_cell.length_c   1.000
_cell.angle_alpha   90.00
_cell.angle_beta   90.00
_cell.angle_gamma   90.00
#
_symmetry.space_group_name_H-M   'P 1'
#
loop_
_entity.id
_entity.type
_entity.pdbx_description
1 polymer ?
#
loop_
_entity_poly.entity_id
_entity_poly.type
_entity_poly.pdbx_seq_one_letter_code
_entity_poly.pdbx_strand_id
1 'polypeptide(L)'
;FIHGIGGAKYDEMTEDFVERFFGIAATPMACVTASLLLPLPAPEVSPDDVARARIERRDAWYNPARRLKSAPARLIAEHLRLAREAQSLKQNSPHDREARRANYRALHAALRRIHAACEDEYRRLDERIARLEADLRTRRVATDREYFYALHPRQELECLRDRIRLAFSQGAH
;
A
#
# COMPACT_ATOMS: atom_id res chain seq x y z
N PHE A 1 6.02 -12.21 -34.60
CA PHE A 1 6.71 -10.93 -34.36
C PHE A 1 6.53 -10.54 -32.90
N ILE A 2 7.52 -9.94 -32.25
CA ILE A 2 7.35 -9.31 -30.94
C ILE A 2 7.38 -7.80 -31.20
N HIS A 3 6.25 -7.13 -31.06
CA HIS A 3 6.15 -5.67 -31.16
C HIS A 3 5.92 -5.07 -29.76
N GLY A 4 6.18 -3.78 -29.60
CA GLY A 4 5.81 -3.03 -28.39
C GLY A 4 4.29 -2.92 -28.19
N ILE A 5 3.86 -2.27 -27.11
CA ILE A 5 2.44 -2.01 -26.81
C ILE A 5 1.83 -1.22 -27.97
N GLY A 6 1.04 -1.87 -28.83
CA GLY A 6 0.37 -1.22 -29.97
C GLY A 6 0.12 -2.07 -31.23
N GLY A 7 0.67 -3.29 -31.34
CA GLY A 7 0.55 -4.08 -32.58
C GLY A 7 -0.86 -4.54 -32.94
N ALA A 8 -1.72 -4.80 -31.94
CA ALA A 8 -3.09 -5.30 -32.16
C ALA A 8 -3.94 -4.42 -33.09
N LYS A 9 -3.73 -3.09 -33.06
CA LYS A 9 -4.46 -2.15 -33.94
C LYS A 9 -4.02 -2.24 -35.41
N TYR A 10 -2.76 -2.59 -35.65
CA TYR A 10 -2.26 -2.80 -37.01
C TYR A 10 -2.79 -4.11 -37.58
N ASP A 11 -2.96 -5.12 -36.73
CA ASP A 11 -3.52 -6.42 -37.12
C ASP A 11 -4.98 -6.26 -37.59
N GLU A 12 -5.83 -5.55 -36.84
CA GLU A 12 -7.22 -5.23 -37.24
C GLU A 12 -7.29 -4.48 -38.58
N MET A 13 -6.46 -3.44 -38.77
CA MET A 13 -6.43 -2.71 -40.04
C MET A 13 -5.95 -3.59 -41.21
N THR A 14 -5.08 -4.55 -40.93
CA THR A 14 -4.57 -5.48 -41.94
C THR A 14 -5.64 -6.49 -42.35
N GLU A 15 -6.42 -7.02 -41.40
CA GLU A 15 -7.57 -7.89 -41.69
C GLU A 15 -8.59 -7.15 -42.57
N ASP A 16 -8.99 -5.94 -42.16
CA ASP A 16 -9.94 -5.11 -42.89
C ASP A 16 -9.46 -4.78 -44.32
N PHE A 17 -8.17 -4.48 -44.48
CA PHE A 17 -7.58 -4.23 -45.79
C PHE A 17 -7.58 -5.48 -46.67
N VAL A 18 -7.18 -6.63 -46.13
CA VAL A 18 -7.13 -7.89 -46.88
C VAL A 18 -8.50 -8.29 -47.36
N GLU A 19 -9.51 -8.21 -46.50
CA GLU A 19 -10.89 -8.56 -46.84
C GLU A 19 -11.47 -7.65 -47.92
N ARG A 20 -11.25 -6.33 -47.80
CA ARG A 20 -11.81 -5.36 -48.75
C ARG A 20 -11.07 -5.33 -50.09
N PHE A 21 -9.76 -5.48 -50.08
CA PHE A 21 -8.95 -5.32 -51.28
C PHE A 21 -8.83 -6.63 -52.09
N PHE A 22 -8.68 -7.77 -51.42
CA PHE A 22 -8.53 -9.06 -52.08
C PHE A 22 -9.82 -9.89 -52.13
N GLY A 23 -10.87 -9.49 -51.40
CA GLY A 23 -12.16 -10.19 -51.39
C GLY A 23 -12.13 -11.58 -50.75
N ILE A 24 -11.10 -11.85 -49.93
CA ILE A 24 -10.91 -13.11 -49.21
C ILE A 24 -11.00 -12.86 -47.71
N ALA A 25 -11.66 -13.75 -46.97
CA ALA A 25 -11.73 -13.66 -45.52
C ALA A 25 -10.33 -13.77 -44.90
N ALA A 26 -9.98 -12.85 -43.99
CA ALA A 26 -8.72 -12.92 -43.29
C ALA A 26 -8.74 -14.06 -42.26
N THR A 27 -7.60 -14.70 -42.02
CA THR A 27 -7.49 -15.64 -40.89
C THR A 27 -7.50 -14.84 -39.59
N PRO A 28 -8.36 -15.16 -38.60
CA PRO A 28 -8.42 -14.41 -37.35
C PRO A 28 -7.07 -14.35 -36.66
N MET A 29 -6.59 -13.13 -36.39
CA MET A 29 -5.38 -12.90 -35.61
C MET A 29 -5.72 -12.64 -34.15
N ALA A 30 -4.85 -13.10 -33.25
CA ALA A 30 -4.95 -12.82 -31.83
C ALA A 30 -3.65 -12.19 -31.32
N CYS A 31 -3.75 -11.00 -30.73
CA CYS A 31 -2.64 -10.38 -30.02
C CYS A 31 -2.66 -10.84 -28.55
N VAL A 32 -1.63 -11.57 -28.14
CA VAL A 32 -1.40 -11.92 -26.72
C VAL A 32 -0.22 -11.17 -26.17
N THR A 33 -0.27 -10.84 -24.88
CA THR A 33 0.85 -10.27 -24.16
C THR A 33 1.24 -11.18 -23.01
N ALA A 34 2.52 -11.21 -22.69
CA ALA A 34 3.03 -11.88 -21.51
C ALA A 34 4.11 -10.99 -20.88
N SER A 35 4.14 -10.96 -19.55
CA SER A 35 5.14 -10.19 -18.80
C SER A 35 5.92 -11.13 -17.91
N LEU A 36 7.24 -10.95 -17.91
CA LEU A 36 8.17 -11.57 -16.99
C LEU A 36 8.73 -10.47 -16.09
N LEU A 37 8.76 -10.70 -14.78
CA LEU A 37 9.44 -9.80 -13.85
C LEU A 37 10.91 -10.19 -13.79
N LEU A 38 11.80 -9.21 -13.56
CA LEU A 38 13.18 -9.56 -13.22
C LEU A 38 13.19 -10.34 -11.90
N PRO A 39 14.05 -11.37 -11.75
CA PRO A 39 14.17 -12.17 -10.53
C PRO A 39 14.97 -11.42 -9.46
N LEU A 40 14.58 -10.18 -9.16
CA LEU A 40 15.18 -9.36 -8.11
C LEU A 40 14.55 -9.72 -6.75
N PRO A 41 15.33 -9.74 -5.65
CA PRO A 41 14.78 -9.83 -4.32
C PRO A 41 13.79 -8.69 -4.06
N ALA A 42 12.56 -9.03 -3.67
CA ALA A 42 11.52 -8.07 -3.37
C ALA A 42 11.00 -8.30 -1.95
N PRO A 43 10.97 -7.26 -1.08
CA PRO A 43 10.35 -7.37 0.22
C PRO A 43 8.89 -7.83 0.12
N GLU A 44 8.46 -8.71 1.02
CA GLU A 44 7.06 -9.11 1.18
C GLU A 44 6.31 -8.04 1.99
N VAL A 45 6.02 -6.91 1.34
CA VAL A 45 5.28 -5.80 1.93
C VAL A 45 4.16 -5.35 1.00
N SER A 46 3.03 -5.00 1.60
CA SER A 46 1.87 -4.46 0.91
C SER A 46 1.60 -3.01 1.31
N PRO A 47 0.86 -2.23 0.50
CA PRO A 47 0.35 -0.93 0.93
C PRO A 47 -0.49 -0.99 2.21
N ASP A 48 -1.18 -2.12 2.45
CA ASP A 48 -1.98 -2.33 3.65
C ASP A 48 -1.13 -2.43 4.92
N ASP A 49 0.10 -2.93 4.84
CA ASP A 49 1.03 -2.96 5.98
C ASP A 49 1.37 -1.54 6.45
N VAL A 50 1.68 -0.64 5.50
CA VAL A 50 1.95 0.77 5.79
C VAL A 50 0.69 1.44 6.37
N ALA A 51 -0.48 1.18 5.78
CA ALA A 51 -1.75 1.71 6.26
C ALA A 51 -2.04 1.27 7.70
N ARG A 52 -1.88 -0.02 8.01
CA ARG A 52 -2.04 -0.56 9.37
C ARG A 52 -1.07 0.07 10.36
N ALA A 53 0.21 0.23 9.99
CA ALA A 53 1.22 0.84 10.86
C ALA A 53 0.88 2.32 11.15
N ARG A 54 0.43 3.08 10.16
CA ARG A 54 -0.04 4.47 10.34
C ARG A 54 -1.28 4.56 11.23
N ILE A 55 -2.23 3.63 11.07
CA ILE A 55 -3.42 3.54 11.95
C ILE A 55 -2.99 3.25 13.39
N GLU A 56 -2.07 2.31 13.59
CA GLU A 56 -1.55 1.98 14.92
C GLU A 56 -0.87 3.17 15.59
N ARG A 57 -0.02 3.89 14.85
CA ARG A 57 0.64 5.11 15.31
C ARG A 57 -0.38 6.20 15.67
N ARG A 58 -1.38 6.42 14.82
CA ARG A 58 -2.48 7.37 15.07
C ARG A 58 -3.27 6.98 16.32
N ASP A 59 -3.59 5.70 16.46
CA ASP A 59 -4.29 5.17 17.62
C ASP A 59 -3.48 5.36 18.90
N ALA A 60 -2.16 5.16 18.86
CA ALA A 60 -1.28 5.41 20.00
C ALA A 60 -1.27 6.89 20.40
N TRP A 61 -1.37 7.81 19.44
CA TRP A 61 -1.41 9.25 19.71
C TRP A 61 -2.70 9.67 20.43
N TYR A 62 -3.86 9.21 19.94
CA TYR A 62 -5.17 9.64 20.43
C TYR A 62 -5.74 8.76 21.54
N ASN A 63 -5.35 7.49 21.60
CA ASN A 63 -5.83 6.50 22.56
C ASN A 63 -4.63 5.83 23.28
N PRO A 64 -3.76 6.60 23.95
CA PRO A 64 -2.54 6.06 24.54
C PRO A 64 -2.81 4.94 25.55
N ALA A 65 -3.90 5.04 26.32
CA ALA A 65 -4.32 4.00 27.28
C ALA A 65 -4.59 2.63 26.65
N ARG A 66 -4.95 2.58 25.36
CA ARG A 66 -5.24 1.33 24.63
C ARG A 66 -3.99 0.71 24.01
N ARG A 67 -2.98 1.52 23.71
CA ARG A 67 -1.88 1.15 22.80
C ARG A 67 -0.51 1.20 23.46
N LEU A 68 -0.25 2.17 24.33
CA LEU A 68 1.06 2.38 24.95
C LEU A 68 1.16 1.53 26.22
N LYS A 69 1.88 0.41 26.13
CA LYS A 69 2.04 -0.52 27.26
C LYS A 69 3.06 -0.02 28.28
N SER A 70 4.06 0.76 27.86
CA SER A 70 5.03 1.37 28.77
C SER A 70 4.53 2.65 29.46
N ALA A 71 3.34 3.15 29.09
CA ALA A 71 2.81 4.38 29.66
C ALA A 71 2.66 4.26 31.19
N PRO A 72 3.20 5.21 31.97
CA PRO A 72 3.07 5.17 33.42
C PRO A 72 1.60 5.12 33.85
N ALA A 73 1.22 4.09 34.61
CA ALA A 73 -0.17 3.85 35.02
C ALA A 73 -0.82 5.08 35.69
N ARG A 74 -0.03 5.83 36.48
CA ARG A 74 -0.48 7.10 37.10
C ARG A 74 -0.94 8.15 36.09
N LEU A 75 -0.22 8.29 34.96
CA LEU A 75 -0.53 9.27 33.92
C LEU A 75 -1.74 8.84 33.11
N ILE A 76 -1.86 7.54 32.82
CA ILE A 76 -3.04 6.97 32.18
C ILE A 76 -4.29 7.16 33.06
N ALA A 77 -4.20 6.87 34.35
CA ALA A 77 -5.29 7.06 35.30
C ALA A 77 -5.72 8.54 35.40
N GLU A 78 -4.75 9.46 35.47
CA GLU A 78 -5.01 10.90 35.46
C GLU A 78 -5.74 11.33 34.17
N HIS A 79 -5.25 10.90 33.01
CA HIS A 79 -5.86 11.22 31.72
C HIS A 79 -7.30 10.69 31.61
N LEU A 80 -7.55 9.44 32.02
CA LEU A 80 -8.89 8.85 32.01
C LEU A 80 -9.84 9.57 32.99
N ARG A 81 -9.35 9.98 34.16
CA ARG A 81 -10.14 10.77 35.13
C ARG A 81 -10.56 12.10 34.50
N LEU A 82 -9.61 12.82 33.89
CA LEU A 82 -9.88 14.10 33.22
C LEU A 82 -10.83 13.94 32.03
N ALA A 83 -10.72 12.85 31.26
CA ALA A 83 -11.63 12.57 30.15
C ALA A 83 -13.08 12.32 30.63
N ARG A 84 -13.27 11.58 31.73
CA ARG A 84 -14.59 11.41 32.36
C ARG A 84 -15.15 12.72 32.87
N GLU A 85 -14.31 13.54 33.51
CA GLU A 85 -14.68 14.86 33.99
C GLU A 85 -15.09 15.78 32.83
N ALA A 86 -14.37 15.74 31.69
CA ALA A 86 -14.73 16.45 30.47
C ALA A 86 -16.12 16.05 29.96
N GLN A 87 -16.44 14.75 29.99
CA GLN A 87 -17.74 14.24 29.58
C GLN A 87 -18.85 14.69 30.54
N SER A 88 -18.60 14.65 31.85
CA SER A 88 -19.53 15.12 32.87
C SER A 88 -19.82 16.62 32.72
N LEU A 89 -18.79 17.46 32.53
CA LEU A 89 -18.96 18.90 32.31
C LEU A 89 -19.78 19.21 31.05
N LYS A 90 -19.62 18.43 29.98
CA LYS A 90 -20.43 18.59 28.76
C LYS A 90 -21.91 18.26 28.98
N GLN A 91 -22.21 17.25 29.82
CA GLN A 91 -23.57 16.77 30.05
C GLN A 91 -24.29 17.58 31.13
N ASN A 92 -23.61 17.83 32.25
CA ASN A 92 -24.22 18.36 33.47
C ASN A 92 -23.99 19.86 33.67
N SER A 93 -23.00 20.45 33.00
CA SER A 93 -22.65 21.87 33.17
C SER A 93 -22.25 22.54 31.85
N PRO A 94 -23.07 22.45 30.79
CA PRO A 94 -22.69 22.91 29.45
C PRO A 94 -22.40 24.42 29.39
N HIS A 95 -22.98 25.22 30.29
CA HIS A 95 -22.78 26.67 30.35
C HIS A 95 -21.50 27.09 31.10
N ASP A 96 -20.89 26.19 31.86
CA ASP A 96 -19.65 26.47 32.60
C ASP A 96 -18.43 26.40 31.65
N ARG A 97 -18.21 27.53 30.97
CA ARG A 97 -17.10 27.69 30.02
C ARG A 97 -15.74 27.67 30.73
N GLU A 98 -15.66 28.14 31.97
CA GLU A 98 -14.40 28.23 32.71
C GLU A 98 -13.92 26.83 33.12
N ALA A 99 -14.78 26.04 33.77
CA ALA A 99 -14.46 24.67 34.16
C ALA A 99 -14.10 23.80 32.94
N ARG A 100 -14.86 23.93 31.84
CA ARG A 100 -14.55 23.22 30.59
C ARG A 100 -13.19 23.60 30.02
N ARG A 101 -12.83 24.89 30.06
CA ARG A 101 -11.52 25.37 29.56
C ARG A 101 -10.37 24.90 30.46
N ALA A 102 -10.56 24.92 31.78
CA ALA A 102 -9.60 24.40 32.74
C ALA A 102 -9.38 22.89 32.54
N ASN A 103 -10.46 22.13 32.43
CA ASN A 103 -10.40 20.69 32.19
C ASN A 103 -9.73 20.34 30.85
N TYR A 104 -10.07 21.06 29.77
CA TYR A 104 -9.39 20.90 28.47
C TYR A 104 -7.87 21.11 28.58
N ARG A 105 -7.43 22.18 29.26
CA ARG A 105 -6.00 22.45 29.47
C ARG A 105 -5.33 21.33 30.26
N ALA A 106 -5.97 20.86 31.33
CA ALA A 106 -5.46 19.77 32.15
C ALA A 106 -5.37 18.46 31.35
N LEU A 107 -6.39 18.13 30.56
CA LEU A 107 -6.41 16.94 29.69
C LEU A 107 -5.26 16.96 28.68
N HIS A 108 -5.04 18.09 28.02
CA HIS A 108 -3.92 18.25 27.08
C HIS A 108 -2.56 18.23 27.77
N ALA A 109 -2.45 18.76 29.00
CA ALA A 109 -1.23 18.67 29.79
C ALA A 109 -0.91 17.22 30.18
N ALA A 110 -1.91 16.44 30.59
CA ALA A 110 -1.74 15.02 30.88
C ALA A 110 -1.31 14.23 29.63
N LEU A 111 -1.93 14.49 28.47
CA LEU A 111 -1.50 13.89 27.20
C LEU A 111 -0.04 14.20 26.86
N ARG A 112 0.40 15.45 26.99
CA ARG A 112 1.81 15.81 26.75
C ARG A 112 2.78 15.05 27.66
N ARG A 113 2.43 14.83 28.92
CA ARG A 113 3.25 14.04 29.85
C ARG A 113 3.31 12.57 29.45
N ILE A 114 2.20 12.00 28.97
CA ILE A 114 2.17 10.63 28.43
C ILE A 114 3.06 10.54 27.19
N HIS A 115 2.93 11.50 26.26
CA HIS A 115 3.74 11.53 25.04
C HIS A 115 5.23 11.61 25.34
N ALA A 116 5.64 12.48 26.27
CA ALA A 116 7.03 12.57 26.71
C ALA A 116 7.53 11.29 27.38
N ALA A 117 6.70 10.64 28.21
CA ALA A 117 7.08 9.40 28.89
C ALA A 117 7.20 8.19 27.93
N CYS A 118 6.59 8.27 26.75
CA CYS A 118 6.54 7.17 25.76
C CYS A 118 7.23 7.54 24.44
N GLU A 119 8.15 8.50 24.45
CA GLU A 119 8.81 9.00 23.24
C GLU A 119 9.47 7.86 22.43
N ASP A 120 10.13 6.92 23.10
CA ASP A 120 10.77 5.77 22.45
C ASP A 120 9.77 4.85 21.75
N GLU A 121 8.56 4.65 22.29
CA GLU A 121 7.53 3.85 21.61
C GLU A 121 7.03 4.56 20.36
N TYR A 122 6.81 5.88 20.42
CA TYR A 122 6.44 6.66 19.23
C TYR A 122 7.53 6.62 18.17
N ARG A 123 8.80 6.75 18.58
CA ARG A 123 9.95 6.66 17.67
C ARG A 123 9.97 5.30 16.96
N ARG A 124 9.78 4.19 17.70
CA ARG A 124 9.71 2.84 17.11
C ARG A 124 8.56 2.68 16.12
N LEU A 125 7.40 3.27 16.41
CA LEU A 125 6.24 3.24 15.49
C LEU A 125 6.54 4.03 14.21
N ASP A 126 7.12 5.23 14.34
CA ASP A 126 7.49 6.08 13.20
C ASP A 126 8.60 5.43 12.35
N GLU A 127 9.63 4.83 12.99
CA GLU A 127 10.66 4.06 12.29
C GLU A 127 10.08 2.83 11.56
N ARG A 128 9.10 2.14 12.16
CA ARG A 128 8.43 1.01 11.49
C ARG A 128 7.69 1.47 10.24
N ILE A 129 7.00 2.61 10.29
CA ILE A 129 6.35 3.20 9.11
C ILE A 129 7.41 3.51 8.04
N ALA A 130 8.50 4.17 8.41
CA ALA A 130 9.58 4.53 7.49
C ALA A 130 10.21 3.29 6.82
N ARG A 131 10.44 2.22 7.58
CA ARG A 131 10.93 0.93 7.04
C ARG A 131 9.96 0.33 6.02
N LEU A 132 8.67 0.20 6.38
CA LEU A 132 7.66 -0.37 5.47
C LEU A 132 7.51 0.46 4.19
N GLU A 133 7.60 1.79 4.29
CA GLU A 133 7.57 2.67 3.12
C GLU A 133 8.81 2.52 2.24
N ALA A 134 9.99 2.32 2.84
CA ALA A 134 11.22 2.03 2.10
C ALA A 134 11.12 0.67 1.39
N ASP A 135 10.65 -0.36 2.09
CA ASP A 135 10.45 -1.69 1.52
C ASP A 135 9.44 -1.66 0.36
N LEU A 136 8.38 -0.85 0.46
CA LEU A 136 7.40 -0.70 -0.61
C LEU A 136 8.00 -0.02 -1.85
N ARG A 137 8.90 0.95 -1.67
CA ARG A 137 9.65 1.56 -2.78
C ARG A 137 10.58 0.53 -3.42
N THR A 138 11.33 -0.23 -2.62
CA THR A 138 12.21 -1.30 -3.11
C THR A 138 11.42 -2.34 -3.89
N ARG A 139 10.28 -2.78 -3.34
CA ARG A 139 9.37 -3.73 -4.01
C ARG A 139 8.90 -3.18 -5.35
N ARG A 140 8.45 -1.92 -5.40
CA ARG A 140 7.99 -1.27 -6.65
C ARG A 140 9.06 -1.35 -7.74
N VAL A 141 10.31 -1.04 -7.41
CA VAL A 141 11.44 -1.13 -8.33
C VAL A 141 11.69 -2.59 -8.73
N ALA A 142 11.75 -3.53 -7.78
CA ALA A 142 11.99 -4.93 -8.08
C ALA A 142 10.90 -5.58 -8.95
N THR A 143 9.65 -5.11 -8.83
CA THR A 143 8.48 -5.62 -9.57
C THR A 143 8.10 -4.77 -10.78
N ASP A 144 8.96 -3.85 -11.22
CA ASP A 144 8.73 -3.08 -12.44
C ASP A 144 8.72 -4.01 -13.67
N ARG A 145 7.82 -3.72 -14.62
CA ARG A 145 7.62 -4.51 -15.85
C ARG A 145 8.29 -3.88 -17.06
N GLU A 146 8.87 -2.69 -16.90
CA GLU A 146 9.47 -1.91 -17.99
C GLU A 146 10.99 -2.11 -18.11
N TYR A 147 11.55 -3.08 -17.37
CA TYR A 147 12.96 -3.42 -17.51
C TYR A 147 13.30 -3.87 -18.93
N PHE A 148 14.47 -3.44 -19.39
CA PHE A 148 14.99 -3.86 -20.68
C PHE A 148 15.17 -5.37 -20.72
N TYR A 149 14.60 -6.04 -21.73
CA TYR A 149 14.53 -7.50 -21.79
C TYR A 149 15.91 -8.18 -21.68
N ALA A 150 16.98 -7.53 -22.13
CA ALA A 150 18.34 -8.08 -22.06
C ALA A 150 18.90 -8.17 -20.62
N LEU A 151 18.23 -7.57 -19.64
CA LEU A 151 18.56 -7.74 -18.22
C LEU A 151 18.02 -9.05 -17.64
N HIS A 152 17.09 -9.72 -18.32
CA HIS A 152 16.53 -10.98 -17.85
C HIS A 152 17.48 -12.15 -18.12
N PRO A 153 17.53 -13.16 -17.23
CA PRO A 153 18.24 -14.39 -17.52
C PRO A 153 17.69 -15.05 -18.78
N ARG A 154 18.59 -15.45 -19.68
CA ARG A 154 18.23 -16.10 -20.95
C ARG A 154 17.28 -17.29 -20.75
N GLN A 155 17.53 -18.10 -19.72
CA GLN A 155 16.71 -19.27 -19.42
C GLN A 155 15.25 -18.92 -19.11
N GLU A 156 14.99 -17.81 -18.42
CA GLU A 156 13.62 -17.37 -18.12
C GLU A 156 12.89 -16.89 -19.37
N LEU A 157 13.60 -16.21 -20.28
CA LEU A 157 13.07 -15.79 -21.58
C LEU A 157 12.73 -17.01 -22.45
N GLU A 158 13.61 -18.02 -22.48
CA GLU A 158 13.36 -19.28 -23.19
C GLU A 158 12.17 -20.04 -22.60
N CYS A 159 12.06 -20.10 -21.26
CA CYS A 159 10.91 -20.69 -20.57
C CYS A 159 9.61 -19.95 -20.91
N LEU A 160 9.61 -18.62 -20.90
CA LEU A 160 8.45 -17.82 -21.29
C LEU A 160 8.03 -18.13 -22.73
N ARG A 161 8.98 -18.14 -23.68
CA ARG A 161 8.73 -18.48 -25.08
C ARG A 161 8.08 -19.85 -25.21
N ASP A 162 8.59 -20.85 -24.51
CA ASP A 162 8.12 -22.23 -24.62
C ASP A 162 6.72 -22.39 -23.98
N ARG A 163 6.44 -21.68 -22.88
CA ARG A 163 5.09 -21.61 -22.30
C ARG A 163 4.08 -20.96 -23.23
N ILE A 164 4.46 -19.87 -23.92
CA ILE A 164 3.60 -19.22 -24.91
C ILE A 164 3.29 -20.19 -26.05
N ARG A 165 4.31 -20.86 -26.62
CA ARG A 165 4.12 -21.85 -27.69
C ARG A 165 3.20 -23.00 -27.27
N LEU A 166 3.38 -23.51 -26.06
CA LEU A 166 2.55 -24.60 -25.53
C LEU A 166 1.08 -24.15 -25.42
N ALA A 167 0.82 -22.97 -24.88
CA ALA A 167 -0.54 -22.43 -24.74
C ALA A 167 -1.26 -22.33 -26.10
N PHE A 168 -0.55 -21.90 -27.15
CA PHE A 168 -1.10 -21.86 -28.51
C PHE A 168 -1.33 -23.23 -29.13
N SER A 169 -0.46 -24.21 -28.85
CA SER A 169 -0.65 -25.57 -29.37
C SER A 169 -1.84 -26.32 -28.74
N GLN A 170 -2.25 -25.94 -27.52
CA GLN A 170 -3.35 -26.59 -26.79
C GLN A 170 -4.73 -25.96 -27.05
N GLY A 171 -4.78 -24.73 -27.57
CA GLY A 171 -6.03 -24.01 -27.89
C GLY A 171 -6.56 -24.19 -29.32
N ALA A 172 -5.94 -25.07 -30.13
CA ALA A 172 -6.26 -25.27 -31.55
C ALA A 172 -7.31 -26.37 -31.81
N HIS A 173 -8.23 -26.61 -30.86
CA HIS A 173 -9.34 -27.58 -30.99
C HIS A 173 -10.69 -26.91 -30.79
#